data_AF-A0A963UPT4-F1
#
_entry.id   AF-A0A963UPT4-F1
#
_cell.length_a   1.000
_cell.length_b   1.000
_cell.length_c   1.000
_cell.angle_alpha   90.00
_cell.angle_beta   90.00
_cell.angle_gamma   90.00
#
_symmetry.space_group_name_H-M   'P 1'
#
loop_
_entity.id
_entity.type
_entity.pdbx_description
1 polymer ?
#
loop_
_entity_poly.entity_id
_entity_poly.type
_entity_poly.pdbx_seq_one_letter_code
_entity_poly.pdbx_strand_id
1 'polypeptide(L)'
;MNFIRKIGETPDAKDAAEALSVLREWAAAADPVEVARLDPAIARLLPEGKLTNYPDLSRVYPADFAADAAYRATLPDLQNGPSSLIVGAKAQIQHVGISNFRLPIRFHTRDGSDLTLETSVTGTVSLIGEKKGINMSRIMRSFYAHA
;
A
#
# COMPACT_ATOMS: atom_id res chain seq x y z
N MET A 1 41.41 1.38 -11.26
CA MET A 1 40.94 1.39 -12.66
C MET A 1 39.43 1.13 -12.63
N ASN A 2 38.60 2.17 -12.70
CA ASN A 2 37.13 1.99 -12.69
C ASN A 2 36.69 1.68 -14.13
N PHE A 3 36.36 0.42 -14.41
CA PHE A 3 35.73 0.04 -15.66
C PHE A 3 34.25 0.44 -15.62
N ILE A 4 33.93 1.65 -16.09
CA ILE A 4 32.55 1.99 -16.44
C ILE A 4 32.33 1.49 -17.87
N ARG A 5 31.92 0.22 -18.03
CA ARG A 5 31.43 -0.30 -19.31
C ARG A 5 30.00 0.21 -19.50
N LYS A 6 29.72 0.83 -20.65
CA LYS A 6 28.36 1.25 -21.03
C LYS A 6 27.44 0.04 -21.01
N ILE A 7 26.43 0.03 -20.13
CA ILE A 7 25.30 -0.90 -20.22
C ILE A 7 24.47 -0.44 -21.41
N GLY A 8 24.57 -1.13 -22.54
CA GLY A 8 23.76 -0.80 -23.72
C GLY A 8 24.48 -0.96 -25.04
N GLU A 9 24.73 -2.21 -25.42
CA GLU A 9 24.52 -2.73 -26.78
C GLU A 9 24.38 -4.24 -26.60
N THR A 10 23.19 -4.79 -26.91
CA THR A 10 22.74 -6.18 -26.74
C THR A 10 23.70 -7.07 -25.92
N PRO A 11 23.52 -7.14 -24.59
CA PRO A 11 24.42 -7.92 -23.73
C PRO A 11 24.48 -9.36 -24.21
N ASP A 12 25.70 -9.89 -24.29
CA ASP A 12 25.91 -11.28 -24.64
C ASP A 12 25.77 -12.19 -23.40
N ALA A 13 25.86 -13.51 -23.60
CA ALA A 13 25.73 -14.46 -22.50
C ALA A 13 26.84 -14.31 -21.44
N LYS A 14 28.02 -13.81 -21.83
CA LYS A 14 29.14 -13.60 -20.92
C LYS A 14 28.90 -12.36 -20.07
N ASP A 15 28.43 -11.28 -20.67
CA ASP A 15 28.03 -10.06 -19.95
C ASP A 15 26.92 -10.37 -18.93
N ALA A 16 25.93 -11.19 -19.31
CA ALA A 16 24.88 -11.63 -18.41
C ALA A 16 25.41 -12.47 -17.24
N ALA A 17 26.37 -13.37 -17.48
CA ALA A 17 26.99 -14.18 -16.43
C ALA A 17 27.83 -13.35 -15.46
N GLU A 18 28.58 -12.37 -15.96
CA GLU A 18 29.35 -11.43 -15.15
C GLU A 18 28.43 -10.57 -14.27
N ALA A 19 27.37 -9.99 -14.85
CA ALA A 19 26.37 -9.24 -14.09
C ALA A 19 25.68 -10.10 -13.02
N LEU A 20 25.38 -11.36 -13.35
CA LEU A 20 24.79 -12.30 -12.41
C LEU A 20 25.72 -12.59 -11.21
N SER A 21 27.03 -12.73 -11.44
CA SER A 21 28.01 -12.91 -10.36
C SER A 21 28.04 -11.70 -9.43
N VAL A 22 28.10 -10.50 -9.99
CA VAL A 22 28.09 -9.24 -9.22
C VAL A 22 26.81 -9.11 -8.38
N LEU A 23 25.65 -9.41 -8.98
CA LEU A 23 24.38 -9.37 -8.25
C LEU A 23 24.30 -10.40 -7.11
N ARG A 24 24.87 -11.60 -7.30
CA ARG A 24 24.95 -12.62 -6.25
C ARG A 24 25.87 -12.20 -5.10
N GLU A 25 27.06 -11.69 -5.42
CA GLU A 25 28.02 -11.22 -4.42
C GLU A 25 27.46 -10.06 -3.59
N TRP A 26 26.82 -9.09 -4.26
CA TRP A 26 26.14 -7.99 -3.58
C TRP A 26 24.98 -8.48 -2.71
N ALA A 27 24.08 -9.31 -3.26
CA ALA A 27 22.90 -9.79 -2.53
C ALA A 27 23.26 -10.67 -1.32
N ALA A 28 24.42 -11.35 -1.35
CA ALA A 28 24.90 -12.13 -0.22
C ALA A 28 25.34 -11.27 0.98
N ALA A 29 25.74 -10.02 0.73
CA ALA A 29 26.21 -9.08 1.75
C ALA A 29 25.18 -7.99 2.12
N ALA A 30 24.18 -7.77 1.28
CA ALA A 30 23.17 -6.71 1.45
C ALA A 30 22.05 -7.11 2.43
N ASP A 31 21.43 -6.10 3.06
CA ASP A 31 20.24 -6.31 3.87
C ASP A 31 19.05 -6.75 2.97
N PRO A 32 18.17 -7.67 3.42
CA PRO A 32 17.02 -8.12 2.63
C PRO A 32 16.11 -6.99 2.13
N VAL A 33 15.98 -5.89 2.89
CA VAL A 33 15.20 -4.70 2.52
C VAL A 33 15.85 -3.95 1.36
N GLU A 34 17.19 -3.90 1.31
CA GLU A 34 17.94 -3.28 0.21
C GLU A 34 17.81 -4.10 -1.07
N VAL A 35 17.86 -5.43 -0.97
CA VAL A 35 17.61 -6.34 -2.10
C VAL A 35 16.19 -6.17 -2.64
N ALA A 36 15.18 -6.13 -1.77
CA ALA A 36 13.78 -5.95 -2.16
C ALA A 36 13.49 -4.59 -2.81
N ARG A 37 14.27 -3.54 -2.47
CA ARG A 37 14.13 -2.20 -3.06
C ARG A 37 14.63 -2.17 -4.52
N LEU A 38 15.62 -2.99 -4.87
CA LEU A 38 16.13 -3.10 -6.23
C LEU A 38 15.20 -3.95 -7.11
N ASP A 39 15.05 -5.23 -6.76
CA ASP A 39 14.05 -6.14 -7.33
C ASP A 39 13.92 -7.39 -6.42
N PRO A 40 12.72 -7.73 -5.90
CA PRO A 40 12.53 -8.91 -5.06
C PRO A 40 12.95 -10.24 -5.70
N ALA A 41 12.99 -10.33 -7.04
CA ALA A 41 13.42 -11.53 -7.76
C ALA A 41 14.93 -11.81 -7.60
N ILE A 42 15.75 -10.80 -7.29
CA ILE A 42 17.20 -10.96 -7.08
C ILE A 42 17.49 -11.87 -5.88
N ALA A 43 16.63 -11.88 -4.86
CA ALA A 43 16.77 -12.79 -3.72
C ALA A 43 16.77 -14.28 -4.12
N ARG A 44 16.19 -14.62 -5.29
CA ARG A 44 16.17 -15.99 -5.83
C ARG A 44 17.51 -16.44 -6.41
N LEU A 45 18.47 -15.53 -6.57
CA LEU A 45 19.78 -15.83 -7.16
C LEU A 45 20.77 -16.45 -6.16
N LEU A 46 20.48 -16.41 -4.86
CA LEU A 46 21.35 -16.90 -3.79
C LEU A 46 21.11 -18.40 -3.49
N PRO A 47 22.16 -19.24 -3.42
CA PRO A 47 22.04 -20.70 -3.24
C PRO A 47 21.54 -21.12 -1.84
N GLU A 48 21.75 -20.30 -0.81
CA GLU A 48 21.33 -20.59 0.57
C GLU A 48 20.05 -19.84 0.99
N GLY A 49 19.43 -19.10 0.06
CA GLY A 49 18.19 -18.40 0.30
C GLY A 49 17.03 -19.37 0.41
N LYS A 50 16.83 -20.01 1.58
CA LYS A 50 15.47 -20.37 2.03
C LYS A 50 14.63 -19.15 1.72
N LEU A 51 13.62 -19.27 0.85
CA LEU A 51 12.68 -18.23 0.43
C LEU A 51 12.30 -17.27 1.58
N THR A 52 13.13 -16.28 1.90
CA THR A 52 12.87 -15.34 3.00
C THR A 52 12.09 -14.14 2.51
N ASN A 53 11.80 -14.06 1.21
CA ASN A 53 10.91 -13.05 0.66
C ASN A 53 9.50 -13.61 0.55
N TYR A 54 8.75 -13.33 1.62
CA TYR A 54 7.37 -13.72 1.89
C TYR A 54 7.19 -15.20 2.24
N PRO A 55 6.61 -15.50 3.43
CA PRO A 55 6.16 -16.86 3.70
C PRO A 55 5.17 -17.27 2.61
N ASP A 56 5.14 -18.56 2.26
CA ASP A 56 4.05 -19.10 1.46
C ASP A 56 2.73 -18.75 2.16
N LEU A 57 2.03 -17.76 1.60
CA LEU A 57 0.80 -17.28 2.19
C LEU A 57 -0.25 -18.36 1.99
N SER A 58 -0.84 -18.83 3.08
CA SER A 58 -1.99 -19.71 3.02
C SER A 58 -3.06 -19.07 2.13
N ARG A 59 -3.49 -19.79 1.09
CA ARG A 59 -4.65 -19.43 0.28
C ARG A 59 -5.97 -19.84 0.95
N VAL A 60 -5.88 -20.60 2.04
CA VAL A 60 -7.03 -21.03 2.84
C VAL A 60 -7.24 -19.99 3.93
N TYR A 61 -8.37 -19.30 3.85
CA TYR A 61 -8.84 -18.43 4.90
C TYR A 61 -9.36 -19.28 6.09
N PRO A 62 -8.93 -19.02 7.34
CA PRO A 62 -9.43 -19.79 8.48
C PRO A 62 -10.91 -19.47 8.72
N ALA A 63 -11.78 -20.47 8.57
CA ALA A 63 -13.23 -20.29 8.68
C ALA A 63 -13.66 -19.76 10.07
N ASP A 64 -12.95 -20.16 11.11
CA ASP A 64 -13.23 -19.79 12.50
C ASP A 64 -12.50 -18.51 12.95
N PHE A 65 -11.86 -17.78 12.02
CA PHE A 65 -11.18 -16.55 12.35
C PHE A 65 -12.16 -15.46 12.81
N ALA A 66 -11.99 -15.00 14.04
CA ALA A 66 -12.68 -13.83 14.58
C ALA A 66 -11.64 -12.76 14.95
N ALA A 67 -11.86 -11.52 14.46
CA ALA A 67 -11.07 -10.36 14.86
C ALA A 67 -11.46 -9.92 16.27
N ASP A 68 -11.05 -10.69 17.28
CA ASP A 68 -11.31 -10.41 18.69
C ASP A 68 -10.53 -9.16 19.17
N ALA A 69 -10.66 -8.83 20.45
CA ALA A 69 -9.98 -7.66 21.03
C ALA A 69 -8.46 -7.85 21.08
N ALA A 70 -7.99 -9.07 21.33
CA ALA A 70 -6.56 -9.38 21.43
C ALA A 70 -5.87 -9.25 20.07
N TYR A 71 -6.45 -9.83 19.02
CA TYR A 71 -6.01 -9.69 17.64
C TYR A 71 -6.00 -8.23 17.21
N ARG A 72 -7.08 -7.48 17.47
CA ARG A 72 -7.16 -6.05 17.15
C ARG A 72 -6.05 -5.24 17.84
N ALA A 73 -5.66 -5.60 19.06
CA ALA A 73 -4.57 -4.95 19.78
C ALA A 73 -3.18 -5.22 19.15
N THR A 74 -3.02 -6.29 18.38
CA THR A 74 -1.78 -6.57 17.63
C THR A 74 -1.64 -5.80 16.33
N LEU A 75 -2.73 -5.19 15.83
CA LEU A 75 -2.71 -4.52 14.53
C LEU A 75 -1.93 -3.19 14.61
N PRO A 76 -1.02 -2.92 13.67
CA PRO A 76 -0.27 -1.67 13.66
C PRO A 76 -1.18 -0.49 13.34
N ASP A 77 -1.01 0.62 14.06
CA ASP A 77 -1.65 1.88 13.69
C ASP A 77 -0.91 2.52 12.50
N LEU A 78 -1.34 2.17 11.29
CA LEU A 78 -0.77 2.70 10.05
C LEU A 78 -1.08 4.19 9.80
N GLN A 79 -2.04 4.77 10.51
CA GLN A 79 -2.44 6.18 10.31
C GLN A 79 -1.65 7.12 11.23
N ASN A 80 -1.43 6.71 12.48
CA ASN A 80 -0.71 7.50 13.48
C ASN A 80 0.73 7.01 13.74
N GLY A 81 1.22 6.05 12.95
CA GLY A 81 2.61 5.61 12.98
C GLY A 81 3.59 6.77 12.70
N PRO A 82 4.88 6.60 13.04
CA PRO A 82 5.88 7.64 12.91
C PRO A 82 6.04 8.10 11.44
N SER A 83 6.32 9.39 11.25
CA SER A 83 6.47 10.01 9.92
C SER A 83 7.63 9.42 9.11
N SER A 84 8.56 8.71 9.75
CA SER A 84 9.63 7.93 9.11
C SER A 84 9.10 6.81 8.18
N LEU A 85 7.84 6.39 8.34
CA LEU A 85 7.19 5.39 7.48
C LEU A 85 6.50 5.98 6.24
N ILE A 86 6.62 7.29 6.03
CA ILE A 86 6.09 7.99 4.84
C ILE A 86 7.19 8.02 3.79
N VAL A 87 6.95 7.33 2.67
CA VAL A 87 7.88 7.26 1.53
C VAL A 87 7.46 8.31 0.50
N GLY A 88 8.40 9.12 0.02
CA GLY A 88 8.17 10.16 -0.98
C GLY A 88 8.24 11.58 -0.43
N ALA A 89 7.87 12.56 -1.27
CA ALA A 89 7.88 13.97 -0.90
C ALA A 89 6.72 14.31 0.05
N LYS A 90 6.99 15.13 1.06
CA LYS A 90 5.97 15.67 1.97
C LYS A 90 5.10 16.69 1.23
N ALA A 91 4.00 16.24 0.65
CA ALA A 91 3.04 17.08 -0.07
C ALA A 91 1.69 17.08 0.65
N GLN A 92 1.02 18.23 0.62
CA GLN A 92 -0.37 18.34 1.07
C GLN A 92 -1.31 17.74 0.01
N ILE A 93 -2.23 16.88 0.43
CA ILE A 93 -3.32 16.41 -0.41
C ILE A 93 -4.56 17.23 -0.07
N GLN A 94 -5.04 18.04 -1.01
CA GLN A 94 -6.17 18.94 -0.76
C GLN A 94 -7.49 18.19 -0.59
N HIS A 95 -7.71 17.15 -1.39
CA HIS A 95 -8.93 16.34 -1.37
C HIS A 95 -8.57 14.85 -1.38
N VAL A 96 -8.80 14.17 -0.26
CA VAL A 96 -8.76 12.72 -0.15
C VAL A 96 -10.00 12.23 0.58
N GLY A 97 -10.60 11.14 0.11
CA GLY A 97 -11.89 10.70 0.65
C GLY A 97 -12.49 9.54 -0.13
N ILE A 98 -13.82 9.46 -0.09
CA ILE A 98 -14.63 8.47 -0.80
C ILE A 98 -15.59 9.23 -1.71
N SER A 99 -15.70 8.78 -2.95
CA SER A 99 -16.66 9.29 -3.92
C SER A 99 -17.63 8.20 -4.36
N ASN A 100 -18.77 8.64 -4.90
CA ASN A 100 -19.76 7.81 -5.57
C ASN A 100 -20.33 6.64 -4.74
N PHE A 101 -20.45 6.80 -3.42
CA PHE A 101 -21.26 5.87 -2.63
C PHE A 101 -22.70 6.38 -2.57
N ARG A 102 -23.66 5.46 -2.61
CA ARG A 102 -25.08 5.79 -2.79
C ARG A 102 -25.84 5.62 -1.48
N LEU A 103 -26.66 6.62 -1.17
CA LEU A 103 -27.52 6.63 0.01
C LEU A 103 -28.95 7.00 -0.40
N PRO A 104 -29.98 6.36 0.19
CA PRO A 104 -31.34 6.87 0.10
C PRO A 104 -31.45 8.13 0.96
N ILE A 105 -31.61 9.30 0.33
CA ILE A 105 -31.74 10.59 1.03
C ILE A 105 -33.15 11.13 0.83
N ARG A 106 -33.75 11.65 1.91
CA ARG A 106 -35.03 12.36 1.88
C ARG A 106 -34.82 13.82 1.51
N PHE A 107 -35.44 14.26 0.42
CA PHE A 107 -35.44 15.64 -0.06
C PHE A 107 -36.80 16.27 0.20
N HIS A 108 -36.80 17.44 0.82
CA HIS A 108 -38.01 18.24 0.98
C HIS A 108 -38.32 18.99 -0.33
N THR A 109 -39.50 18.74 -0.91
CA THR A 109 -39.94 19.40 -2.14
C THR A 109 -40.61 20.73 -1.84
N ARG A 110 -40.65 21.63 -2.84
CA ARG A 110 -41.30 22.93 -2.72
C ARG A 110 -42.79 22.84 -2.36
N ASP A 111 -43.46 21.78 -2.82
CA ASP A 111 -44.89 21.56 -2.61
C ASP A 111 -45.21 20.89 -1.25
N GLY A 112 -44.19 20.76 -0.39
CA GLY A 112 -44.33 20.31 1.01
C GLY A 112 -44.29 18.78 1.20
N SER A 113 -44.08 18.01 0.14
CA SER A 113 -43.91 16.55 0.23
C SER A 113 -42.43 16.14 0.30
N ASP A 114 -42.13 15.06 1.00
CA ASP A 114 -40.79 14.48 1.04
C ASP A 114 -40.63 13.39 -0.03
N LEU A 115 -39.52 13.43 -0.77
CA LEU A 115 -39.17 12.44 -1.78
C LEU A 115 -37.86 11.74 -1.39
N THR A 116 -37.84 10.41 -1.37
CA THR A 116 -36.60 9.65 -1.16
C THR A 116 -35.95 9.33 -2.51
N LEU A 117 -34.72 9.78 -2.71
CA LEU A 117 -33.94 9.52 -3.92
C LEU A 117 -32.62 8.82 -3.59
N GLU A 118 -32.21 7.90 -4.46
CA GLU A 118 -30.86 7.34 -4.42
C GLU A 118 -29.87 8.43 -4.84
N THR A 119 -29.04 8.87 -3.90
CA THR A 119 -28.12 10.00 -4.07
C THR A 119 -26.69 9.54 -4.03
N SER A 120 -25.90 9.93 -5.05
CA SER A 120 -24.46 9.75 -5.05
C SER A 120 -23.80 10.80 -4.16
N VAL A 121 -22.99 10.34 -3.20
CA VAL A 121 -22.33 11.19 -2.20
C VAL A 121 -20.81 11.12 -2.41
N THR A 122 -20.17 12.29 -2.29
CA THR A 122 -18.71 12.42 -2.25
C THR A 122 -18.31 13.19 -1.00
N GLY A 123 -17.52 12.56 -0.14
CA GLY A 123 -17.01 13.16 1.08
C GLY A 123 -15.49 13.19 1.06
N THR A 124 -14.89 14.37 1.26
CA THR A 124 -13.43 14.56 1.23
C THR A 124 -12.94 15.40 2.40
N VAL A 125 -11.66 15.21 2.73
CA VAL A 125 -10.91 16.01 3.70
C VAL A 125 -9.53 16.34 3.13
N SER A 126 -8.85 17.32 3.72
CA SER A 126 -7.45 17.60 3.41
C SER A 126 -6.51 16.79 4.30
N LEU A 127 -5.39 16.35 3.74
CA LEU A 127 -4.33 15.63 4.45
C LEU A 127 -3.05 16.46 4.41
N ILE A 128 -2.54 16.82 5.59
CA ILE A 128 -1.25 17.50 5.73
C ILE A 128 -0.09 16.53 5.44
N GLY A 129 1.03 17.03 4.90
CA GLY A 129 2.13 16.19 4.40
C GLY A 129 2.88 15.37 5.45
N GLU A 130 2.62 15.59 6.74
CA GLU A 130 3.20 14.81 7.85
C GLU A 130 2.31 13.65 8.32
N LYS A 131 1.14 13.48 7.71
CA LYS A 131 0.19 12.41 8.03
C LYS A 131 0.17 11.39 6.90
N LYS A 132 0.21 10.11 7.26
CA LYS A 132 0.31 9.00 6.30
C LYS A 132 -0.99 8.74 5.53
N GLY A 133 -2.15 9.03 6.11
CA GLY A 133 -3.43 8.79 5.47
C GLY A 133 -4.64 9.22 6.28
N ILE A 134 -5.84 8.84 5.81
CA ILE A 134 -7.13 9.17 6.44
C ILE A 134 -7.94 7.91 6.77
N ASN A 135 -8.85 8.02 7.72
CA ASN A 135 -9.87 7.00 7.97
C ASN A 135 -11.06 7.17 7.02
N MET A 136 -10.95 6.60 5.82
CA MET A 136 -12.00 6.66 4.79
C MET A 136 -13.34 6.13 5.31
N SER A 137 -13.33 5.01 6.04
CA SER A 137 -14.56 4.40 6.59
C SER A 137 -15.32 5.33 7.54
N ARG A 138 -14.62 6.25 8.22
CA ARG A 138 -15.24 7.25 9.09
C ARG A 138 -16.09 8.25 8.30
N ILE A 139 -15.67 8.61 7.08
CA ILE A 139 -16.46 9.47 6.19
C ILE A 139 -17.81 8.81 5.90
N MET A 140 -17.79 7.56 5.41
CA MET A 140 -19.03 6.79 5.18
C MET A 140 -19.89 6.69 6.44
N ARG A 141 -19.31 6.29 7.58
CA ARG A 141 -20.07 6.16 8.83
C ARG A 141 -20.75 7.46 9.25
N SER A 142 -20.08 8.61 9.08
CA SER A 142 -20.69 9.91 9.37
C SER A 142 -21.92 10.17 8.50
N PHE A 143 -21.87 9.86 7.20
CA PHE A 143 -23.03 10.03 6.33
C PHE A 143 -24.16 9.05 6.68
N TYR A 144 -23.86 7.77 6.91
CA TYR A 144 -24.87 6.79 7.35
C TYR A 144 -25.51 7.12 8.70
N ALA A 145 -24.78 7.79 9.61
CA ALA A 145 -25.32 8.21 10.90
C ALA A 145 -26.31 9.39 10.80
N HIS A 146 -26.28 10.14 9.69
CA HIS A 146 -27.10 11.35 9.49
C HIS A 146 -28.05 11.25 8.28
N ALA A 147 -28.08 10.12 7.58
CA ALA A 147 -28.98 9.86 6.45
C ALA A 147 -30.39 9.48 6.92
#